data_AF-A0A1Y0EC86-F1
#
_entry.id   AF-A0A1Y0EC86-F1
#
_cell.length_a   1.000
_cell.length_b   1.000
_cell.length_c   1.000
_cell.angle_alpha   90.00
_cell.angle_beta   90.00
_cell.angle_gamma   90.00
#
_symmetry.space_group_name_H-M   'P 1'
#
loop_
_entity.id
_entity.type
_entity.pdbx_description
1 polymer ?
#
loop_
_entity_poly.entity_id
_entity_poly.type
_entity_poly.pdbx_seq_one_letter_code
_entity_poly.pdbx_strand_id
1 'polypeptide(L)'
;MTQVAQDEKRYRWIGAAVALVALAGWLVALYFWSAAGEARDRLAQHVTLHGTTQELEQQITTLRAQTQEARTMRDTAFGERDTLSTELDQMRRDFTTLDQDSTALRSSNASLQSALDEGRQNLSEITAALSETQDRATEATQELSDIGARLETARAQEAALRSTLSALNAQAASLTAQAADAEDRIQAARDAEATLEQRQQSARDAQAEIESTRARLQAAVARLSQQRDALVDDAQAARAQVQALHGVTRDLAALLARRSDDLQTIEARISSTQQVSGLALATAYAHDNIRIRFAPDGAFTMRNTRTGRAVTGDYTLSAGQITFDGVAGDTGSAAFPMRCALSIRQDGFALADDDGSCALLDGMDFTRAEG
;
A
#
# COMPACT_ATOMS: atom_id res chain seq x y z
N MET A 1 -135.87 -31.01 -113.81
CA MET A 1 -137.34 -30.94 -113.99
C MET A 1 -137.57 -30.14 -115.26
N THR A 2 -137.99 -30.70 -116.41
CA THR A 2 -139.33 -31.27 -116.75
C THR A 2 -140.43 -30.20 -116.78
N GLN A 3 -141.27 -30.06 -117.81
CA GLN A 3 -141.43 -30.77 -119.10
C GLN A 3 -142.42 -30.01 -120.04
N VAL A 4 -142.45 -30.35 -121.35
CA VAL A 4 -143.62 -30.35 -122.29
C VAL A 4 -144.43 -29.03 -122.52
N ALA A 5 -144.84 -28.52 -123.70
CA ALA A 5 -144.88 -28.88 -125.15
C ALA A 5 -146.28 -29.21 -125.76
N GLN A 6 -146.50 -28.73 -127.00
CA GLN A 6 -147.40 -29.29 -128.07
C GLN A 6 -148.95 -29.22 -127.91
N ASP A 7 -149.81 -29.24 -128.96
CA ASP A 7 -149.72 -28.93 -130.42
C ASP A 7 -151.14 -28.92 -131.09
N GLU A 8 -151.23 -28.57 -132.41
CA GLU A 8 -152.23 -29.05 -133.41
C GLU A 8 -153.76 -28.64 -133.28
N LYS A 9 -154.68 -28.74 -134.29
CA LYS A 9 -154.70 -29.27 -135.68
C LYS A 9 -155.88 -28.71 -136.57
N ARG A 10 -155.62 -28.29 -137.83
CA ARG A 10 -156.38 -28.50 -139.13
C ARG A 10 -157.91 -28.12 -139.28
N TYR A 11 -158.58 -27.98 -140.45
CA TYR A 11 -158.30 -28.27 -141.90
C TYR A 11 -159.27 -27.58 -142.94
N ARG A 12 -158.77 -27.27 -144.18
CA ARG A 12 -159.39 -27.27 -145.57
C ARG A 12 -160.58 -26.30 -145.95
N TRP A 13 -160.57 -25.49 -147.05
CA TRP A 13 -160.47 -25.70 -148.55
C TRP A 13 -161.81 -26.22 -149.17
N ILE A 14 -162.47 -25.73 -150.26
CA ILE A 14 -162.14 -25.15 -151.62
C ILE A 14 -163.23 -24.16 -152.18
N GLY A 15 -162.84 -23.09 -152.92
CA GLY A 15 -163.42 -22.56 -154.21
C GLY A 15 -164.87 -22.02 -154.36
N ALA A 16 -165.30 -21.37 -155.47
CA ALA A 16 -164.60 -20.70 -156.59
C ALA A 16 -165.56 -19.81 -157.47
N ALA A 17 -165.00 -18.90 -158.28
CA ALA A 17 -165.60 -18.22 -159.45
C ALA A 17 -166.80 -17.23 -159.30
N VAL A 18 -166.50 -15.96 -158.99
CA VAL A 18 -167.28 -14.79 -159.47
C VAL A 18 -166.29 -13.72 -159.95
N ALA A 19 -166.31 -13.37 -161.24
CA ALA A 19 -165.30 -12.49 -161.86
C ALA A 19 -165.90 -11.43 -162.81
N LEU A 20 -165.06 -10.47 -163.21
CA LEU A 20 -165.23 -9.51 -164.32
C LEU A 20 -166.28 -8.38 -164.25
N VAL A 21 -167.24 -8.35 -163.32
CA VAL A 21 -168.14 -7.16 -163.17
C VAL A 21 -167.73 -6.22 -162.03
N ALA A 22 -167.10 -6.72 -160.96
CA ALA A 22 -166.69 -5.90 -159.82
C ALA A 22 -165.48 -4.97 -160.08
N LEU A 23 -164.70 -5.22 -161.14
CA LEU A 23 -163.42 -4.55 -161.39
C LEU A 23 -163.54 -3.06 -161.74
N ALA A 24 -164.66 -2.63 -162.34
CA ALA A 24 -164.88 -1.21 -162.67
C ALA A 24 -165.03 -0.34 -161.41
N GLY A 25 -165.61 -0.87 -160.32
CA GLY A 25 -165.73 -0.17 -159.04
C GLY A 25 -164.39 -0.02 -158.31
N TRP A 26 -163.41 -0.88 -158.60
CA TRP A 26 -162.10 -0.87 -157.92
C TRP A 26 -161.17 0.25 -158.38
N LEU A 27 -161.25 0.68 -159.65
CA LEU A 27 -160.33 1.69 -160.19
C LEU A 27 -160.56 3.10 -159.63
N VAL A 28 -161.80 3.47 -159.28
CA VAL A 28 -162.10 4.78 -158.67
C VAL A 28 -161.74 4.79 -157.17
N ALA A 29 -161.95 3.67 -156.46
CA ALA A 29 -161.61 3.54 -155.05
C ALA A 29 -160.09 3.59 -154.79
N LEU A 30 -159.28 2.98 -155.67
CA LEU A 30 -157.82 2.94 -155.52
C LEU A 30 -157.17 4.34 -155.57
N TYR A 31 -157.66 5.25 -156.42
CA TYR A 31 -157.07 6.59 -156.59
C TYR A 31 -157.21 7.48 -155.35
N PHE A 32 -158.32 7.37 -154.60
CA PHE A 32 -158.51 8.15 -153.38
C PHE A 32 -157.79 7.52 -152.16
N TRP A 33 -157.42 6.24 -152.24
CA TRP A 33 -156.63 5.58 -151.18
C TRP A 33 -155.13 5.90 -151.29
N SER A 34 -154.57 5.96 -152.51
CA SER A 34 -153.14 6.25 -152.71
C SER A 34 -152.73 7.65 -152.24
N ALA A 35 -153.59 8.66 -152.39
CA ALA A 35 -153.33 10.03 -151.92
C ALA A 35 -153.36 10.19 -150.38
N ALA A 36 -153.88 9.21 -149.63
CA ALA A 36 -154.04 9.28 -148.17
C ALA A 36 -152.97 8.49 -147.38
N GLY A 37 -152.15 7.68 -148.05
CA GLY A 37 -151.08 6.88 -147.42
C GLY A 37 -149.82 7.69 -147.09
N GLU A 38 -149.39 8.55 -148.02
CA GLU A 38 -148.04 9.15 -148.02
C GLU A 38 -147.76 10.13 -146.87
N ALA A 39 -148.82 10.55 -146.14
CA ALA A 39 -148.71 11.37 -144.94
C ALA A 39 -148.42 10.57 -143.65
N ARG A 40 -148.55 9.23 -143.65
CA ARG A 40 -148.41 8.39 -142.44
C ARG A 40 -147.01 7.82 -142.25
N ASP A 41 -146.34 7.34 -143.31
CA ASP A 41 -145.00 6.75 -143.18
C ASP A 41 -143.94 7.76 -142.74
N ARG A 42 -144.09 9.03 -143.12
CA ARG A 42 -143.21 10.12 -142.64
C ARG A 42 -143.31 10.34 -141.12
N LEU A 43 -144.48 10.06 -140.51
CA LEU A 43 -144.62 10.07 -139.04
C LEU A 43 -143.96 8.84 -138.40
N ALA A 44 -144.16 7.65 -138.98
CA ALA A 44 -143.57 6.40 -138.45
C ALA A 44 -142.02 6.44 -138.47
N GLN A 45 -141.42 7.00 -139.53
CA GLN A 45 -139.98 7.16 -139.63
C GLN A 45 -139.44 8.24 -138.65
N HIS A 46 -140.20 9.32 -138.41
CA HIS A 46 -139.87 10.27 -137.34
C HIS A 46 -139.94 9.62 -135.95
N VAL A 47 -140.93 8.77 -135.67
CA VAL A 47 -141.07 8.10 -134.37
C VAL A 47 -139.96 7.08 -134.11
N THR A 48 -139.49 6.35 -135.12
CA THR A 48 -138.35 5.42 -134.96
C THR A 48 -136.99 6.15 -134.87
N LEU A 49 -136.84 7.29 -135.56
CA LEU A 49 -135.71 8.20 -135.32
C LEU A 49 -135.75 8.80 -133.90
N HIS A 50 -136.92 9.23 -133.42
CA HIS A 50 -137.07 9.74 -132.05
C HIS A 50 -136.82 8.66 -130.99
N GLY A 51 -137.33 7.44 -131.19
CA GLY A 51 -137.07 6.30 -130.29
C GLY A 51 -135.60 5.92 -130.23
N THR A 52 -134.90 5.92 -131.37
CA THR A 52 -133.44 5.66 -131.38
C THR A 52 -132.63 6.84 -130.83
N THR A 53 -133.03 8.11 -131.04
CA THR A 53 -132.36 9.23 -130.34
C THR A 53 -132.61 9.21 -128.84
N GLN A 54 -133.80 8.82 -128.37
CA GLN A 54 -134.12 8.73 -126.94
C GLN A 54 -133.34 7.57 -126.27
N GLU A 55 -133.21 6.43 -126.94
CA GLU A 55 -132.34 5.32 -126.51
C GLU A 55 -130.87 5.76 -126.48
N LEU A 56 -130.37 6.45 -127.52
CA LEU A 56 -129.01 6.99 -127.50
C LEU A 56 -128.82 8.08 -126.43
N GLU A 57 -129.80 8.93 -126.14
CA GLU A 57 -129.75 9.89 -125.02
C GLU A 57 -129.69 9.16 -123.67
N GLN A 58 -130.44 8.07 -123.50
CA GLN A 58 -130.40 7.26 -122.29
C GLN A 58 -129.05 6.55 -122.14
N GLN A 59 -128.51 5.95 -123.21
CA GLN A 59 -127.16 5.39 -123.22
C GLN A 59 -126.08 6.46 -122.97
N ILE A 60 -126.21 7.65 -123.54
CA ILE A 60 -125.29 8.79 -123.34
C ILE A 60 -125.36 9.29 -121.90
N THR A 61 -126.53 9.34 -121.26
CA THR A 61 -126.63 9.69 -119.83
C THR A 61 -126.05 8.61 -118.92
N THR A 62 -126.27 7.33 -119.21
CA THR A 62 -125.62 6.20 -118.52
C THR A 62 -124.10 6.24 -118.68
N LEU A 63 -123.58 6.42 -119.90
CA LEU A 63 -122.15 6.53 -120.18
C LEU A 63 -121.53 7.77 -119.52
N ARG A 64 -122.26 8.89 -119.43
CA ARG A 64 -121.83 10.08 -118.66
C ARG A 64 -121.76 9.78 -117.16
N ALA A 65 -122.75 9.08 -116.61
CA ALA A 65 -122.74 8.67 -115.20
C ALA A 65 -121.57 7.72 -114.90
N GLN A 66 -121.38 6.67 -115.70
CA GLN A 66 -120.24 5.74 -115.59
C GLN A 66 -118.89 6.46 -115.79
N THR A 67 -118.80 7.43 -116.70
CA THR A 67 -117.60 8.25 -116.90
C THR A 67 -117.30 9.13 -115.68
N GLN A 68 -118.34 9.62 -115.00
CA GLN A 68 -118.18 10.43 -113.79
C GLN A 68 -117.82 9.57 -112.58
N GLU A 69 -118.44 8.39 -112.43
CA GLU A 69 -118.08 7.39 -111.43
C GLU A 69 -116.63 6.89 -111.61
N ALA A 70 -116.21 6.61 -112.85
CA ALA A 70 -114.84 6.25 -113.20
C ALA A 70 -113.84 7.43 -113.18
N ARG A 71 -114.31 8.68 -112.99
CA ARG A 71 -113.47 9.79 -112.55
C ARG A 71 -113.33 9.76 -111.04
N THR A 72 -114.43 9.73 -110.29
CA THR A 72 -114.41 9.65 -108.82
C THR A 72 -113.56 8.49 -108.30
N MET A 73 -113.74 7.26 -108.81
CA MET A 73 -112.92 6.10 -108.41
C MET A 73 -111.42 6.30 -108.70
N ARG A 74 -111.08 6.94 -109.82
CA ARG A 74 -109.70 7.23 -110.23
C ARG A 74 -109.09 8.34 -109.38
N ASP A 75 -109.86 9.37 -109.06
CA ASP A 75 -109.43 10.50 -108.25
C ASP A 75 -109.23 10.05 -106.79
N THR A 76 -110.09 9.17 -106.27
CA THR A 76 -109.88 8.44 -105.00
C THR A 76 -108.62 7.58 -105.06
N ALA A 77 -108.44 6.74 -106.08
CA ALA A 77 -107.24 5.90 -106.21
C ALA A 77 -105.95 6.72 -106.38
N PHE A 78 -106.01 7.91 -106.98
CA PHE A 78 -104.88 8.83 -106.99
C PHE A 78 -104.58 9.40 -105.60
N GLY A 79 -105.60 9.77 -104.82
CA GLY A 79 -105.45 10.20 -103.43
C GLY A 79 -104.84 9.12 -102.54
N GLU A 80 -105.35 7.89 -102.60
CA GLU A 80 -104.80 6.72 -101.91
C GLU A 80 -103.34 6.47 -102.30
N ARG A 81 -103.01 6.54 -103.59
CA ARG A 81 -101.64 6.39 -104.10
C ARG A 81 -100.72 7.52 -103.60
N ASP A 82 -101.20 8.75 -103.48
CA ASP A 82 -100.43 9.89 -102.97
C ASP A 82 -100.15 9.75 -101.46
N THR A 83 -101.16 9.30 -100.70
CA THR A 83 -101.01 8.93 -99.28
C THR A 83 -99.99 7.81 -99.12
N LEU A 84 -100.14 6.70 -99.84
CA LEU A 84 -99.21 5.57 -99.80
C LEU A 84 -97.78 5.95 -100.25
N SER A 85 -97.63 6.87 -101.22
CA SER A 85 -96.31 7.38 -101.60
C SER A 85 -95.68 8.20 -100.47
N THR A 86 -96.49 9.03 -99.78
CA THR A 86 -96.05 9.84 -98.64
C THR A 86 -95.65 8.96 -97.44
N GLU A 87 -96.44 7.92 -97.15
CA GLU A 87 -96.13 6.91 -96.12
C GLU A 87 -94.86 6.12 -96.47
N LEU A 88 -94.68 5.72 -97.73
CA LEU A 88 -93.51 4.97 -98.18
C LEU A 88 -92.22 5.81 -98.13
N ASP A 89 -92.27 7.08 -98.52
CA ASP A 89 -91.13 7.98 -98.37
C ASP A 89 -90.87 8.38 -96.91
N GLN A 90 -91.90 8.39 -96.04
CA GLN A 90 -91.70 8.50 -94.60
C GLN A 90 -91.01 7.26 -94.03
N MET A 91 -91.50 6.05 -94.31
CA MET A 91 -90.86 4.79 -93.89
C MET A 91 -89.42 4.65 -94.39
N ARG A 92 -89.10 5.18 -95.58
CA ARG A 92 -87.71 5.27 -96.08
C ARG A 92 -86.82 6.21 -95.26
N ARG A 93 -87.35 7.37 -94.84
CA ARG A 93 -86.63 8.28 -93.92
C ARG A 93 -86.42 7.59 -92.57
N ASP A 94 -87.46 7.01 -91.99
CA ASP A 94 -87.42 6.35 -90.69
C ASP A 94 -86.44 5.16 -90.67
N PHE A 95 -86.43 4.33 -91.73
CA PHE A 95 -85.44 3.25 -91.88
C PHE A 95 -84.00 3.78 -92.00
N THR A 96 -83.81 4.90 -92.70
CA THR A 96 -82.50 5.54 -92.86
C THR A 96 -81.98 6.09 -91.52
N THR A 97 -82.84 6.72 -90.72
CA THR A 97 -82.52 7.16 -89.35
C THR A 97 -82.22 5.97 -88.45
N LEU A 98 -83.03 4.90 -88.51
CA LEU A 98 -82.83 3.71 -87.68
C LEU A 98 -81.51 2.98 -87.97
N ASP A 99 -81.04 2.95 -89.23
CA ASP A 99 -79.72 2.39 -89.57
C ASP A 99 -78.56 3.29 -89.10
N GLN A 100 -78.72 4.62 -89.17
CA GLN A 100 -77.78 5.58 -88.59
C GLN A 100 -77.67 5.41 -87.07
N ASP A 101 -78.80 5.36 -86.37
CA ASP A 101 -78.88 5.13 -84.91
C ASP A 101 -78.30 3.76 -84.54
N SER A 102 -78.62 2.70 -85.29
CA SER A 102 -78.05 1.37 -85.06
C SER A 102 -76.52 1.36 -85.25
N THR A 103 -76.01 2.12 -86.22
CA THR A 103 -74.56 2.27 -86.46
C THR A 103 -73.87 3.09 -85.38
N ALA A 104 -74.51 4.16 -84.88
CA ALA A 104 -74.02 4.94 -83.74
C ALA A 104 -74.04 4.14 -82.42
N LEU A 105 -75.06 3.29 -82.22
CA LEU A 105 -75.12 2.37 -81.09
C LEU A 105 -74.04 1.28 -81.18
N ARG A 106 -73.73 0.76 -82.37
CA ARG A 106 -72.62 -0.19 -82.58
C ARG A 106 -71.26 0.43 -82.26
N SER A 107 -70.98 1.65 -82.74
CA SER A 107 -69.71 2.33 -82.46
C SER A 107 -69.56 2.73 -81.00
N SER A 108 -70.65 3.17 -80.36
CA SER A 108 -70.71 3.44 -78.91
C SER A 108 -70.47 2.17 -78.06
N ASN A 109 -71.06 1.03 -78.44
CA ASN A 109 -70.78 -0.24 -77.75
C ASN A 109 -69.32 -0.67 -77.92
N ALA A 110 -68.72 -0.48 -79.10
CA ALA A 110 -67.31 -0.81 -79.34
C ALA A 110 -66.35 0.08 -78.52
N SER A 111 -66.62 1.38 -78.39
CA SER A 111 -65.79 2.26 -77.54
C SER A 111 -65.96 1.96 -76.05
N LEU A 112 -67.19 1.66 -75.59
CA LEU A 112 -67.44 1.22 -74.21
C LEU A 112 -66.75 -0.12 -73.89
N GLN A 113 -66.72 -1.07 -74.83
CA GLN A 113 -65.96 -2.31 -74.67
C GLN A 113 -64.46 -2.04 -74.54
N SER A 114 -63.89 -1.23 -75.44
CA SER A 114 -62.47 -0.86 -75.38
C SER A 114 -62.10 -0.17 -74.07
N ALA A 115 -62.91 0.78 -73.60
CA ALA A 115 -62.67 1.49 -72.33
C ALA A 115 -62.83 0.58 -71.10
N LEU A 116 -63.69 -0.44 -71.18
CA LEU A 116 -63.89 -1.41 -70.09
C LEU A 116 -62.74 -2.42 -70.02
N ASP A 117 -62.18 -2.84 -71.16
CA ASP A 117 -60.99 -3.70 -71.21
C ASP A 117 -59.70 -2.94 -70.84
N GLU A 118 -59.55 -1.68 -71.23
CA GLU A 118 -58.51 -0.78 -70.71
C GLU A 118 -58.64 -0.60 -69.18
N GLY A 119 -59.86 -0.38 -68.68
CA GLY A 119 -60.15 -0.31 -67.24
C GLY A 119 -59.80 -1.60 -66.48
N ARG A 120 -60.05 -2.78 -67.08
CA ARG A 120 -59.63 -4.08 -66.54
C ARG A 120 -58.11 -4.22 -66.48
N GLN A 121 -57.41 -3.83 -67.55
CA GLN A 121 -55.94 -3.85 -67.57
C GLN A 121 -55.36 -2.95 -66.48
N ASN A 122 -55.81 -1.68 -66.43
CA ASN A 122 -55.37 -0.72 -65.42
C ASN A 122 -55.62 -1.23 -63.98
N LEU A 123 -56.77 -1.84 -63.71
CA LEU A 123 -57.04 -2.48 -62.41
C LEU A 123 -56.09 -3.65 -62.11
N SER A 124 -55.74 -4.46 -63.10
CA SER A 124 -54.79 -5.57 -62.93
C SER A 124 -53.39 -5.06 -62.62
N GLU A 125 -52.92 -4.03 -63.31
CA GLU A 125 -51.61 -3.40 -63.11
C GLU A 125 -51.53 -2.71 -61.73
N ILE A 126 -52.56 -1.97 -61.33
CA ILE A 126 -52.66 -1.37 -59.99
C ILE A 126 -52.67 -2.46 -58.90
N THR A 127 -53.38 -3.57 -59.10
CA THR A 127 -53.42 -4.68 -58.13
C THR A 127 -52.04 -5.34 -57.98
N ALA A 128 -51.32 -5.55 -59.07
CA ALA A 128 -49.96 -6.10 -59.04
C ALA A 128 -48.97 -5.14 -58.34
N ALA A 129 -49.02 -3.85 -58.67
CA ALA A 129 -48.17 -2.82 -58.05
C ALA A 129 -48.46 -2.65 -56.54
N LEU A 130 -49.73 -2.82 -56.12
CA LEU A 130 -50.11 -2.80 -54.70
C LEU A 130 -49.53 -4.01 -53.95
N SER A 131 -49.60 -5.21 -54.53
CA SER A 131 -48.98 -6.41 -53.94
C SER A 131 -47.47 -6.22 -53.77
N GLU A 132 -46.77 -5.83 -54.84
CA GLU A 132 -45.32 -5.62 -54.80
C GLU A 132 -44.91 -4.54 -53.77
N THR A 133 -45.73 -3.49 -53.61
CA THR A 133 -45.52 -2.45 -52.59
C THR A 133 -45.75 -2.99 -51.17
N GLN A 134 -46.74 -3.86 -50.97
CA GLN A 134 -47.00 -4.52 -49.68
C GLN A 134 -45.89 -5.52 -49.32
N ASP A 135 -45.36 -6.25 -50.29
CA ASP A 135 -44.24 -7.19 -50.11
C ASP A 135 -42.96 -6.43 -49.72
N ARG A 136 -42.59 -5.37 -50.46
CA ARG A 136 -41.46 -4.47 -50.11
C ARG A 136 -41.62 -3.81 -48.73
N ALA A 137 -42.84 -3.40 -48.37
CA ALA A 137 -43.11 -2.82 -47.05
C ALA A 137 -42.94 -3.85 -45.92
N THR A 138 -43.28 -5.11 -46.19
CA THR A 138 -43.09 -6.24 -45.26
C THR A 138 -41.61 -6.57 -45.10
N GLU A 139 -40.85 -6.62 -46.20
CA GLU A 139 -39.40 -6.82 -46.22
C GLU A 139 -38.66 -5.72 -45.44
N ALA A 140 -38.91 -4.44 -45.75
CA ALA A 140 -38.31 -3.31 -45.04
C ALA A 140 -38.67 -3.29 -43.54
N THR A 141 -39.85 -3.76 -43.16
CA THR A 141 -40.23 -3.90 -41.73
C THR A 141 -39.41 -4.99 -41.04
N GLN A 142 -39.10 -6.09 -41.73
CA GLN A 142 -38.23 -7.15 -41.21
C GLN A 142 -36.77 -6.68 -41.10
N GLU A 143 -36.25 -5.97 -42.11
CA GLU A 143 -34.91 -5.37 -42.05
C GLU A 143 -34.76 -4.40 -40.87
N LEU A 144 -35.73 -3.51 -40.66
CA LEU A 144 -35.73 -2.59 -39.52
C LEU A 144 -35.78 -3.33 -38.18
N SER A 145 -36.45 -4.49 -38.10
CA SER A 145 -36.46 -5.34 -36.91
C SER A 145 -35.10 -6.01 -36.64
N ASP A 146 -34.42 -6.52 -37.68
CA ASP A 146 -33.06 -7.08 -37.56
C ASP A 146 -32.05 -6.00 -37.15
N ILE A 147 -32.07 -4.84 -37.82
CA ILE A 147 -31.23 -3.69 -37.51
C ILE A 147 -31.47 -3.24 -36.06
N GLY A 148 -32.72 -3.22 -35.60
CA GLY A 148 -33.08 -2.93 -34.21
C GLY A 148 -32.48 -3.93 -33.21
N ALA A 149 -32.62 -5.23 -33.45
CA ALA A 149 -32.06 -6.28 -32.60
C ALA A 149 -30.53 -6.25 -32.55
N ARG A 150 -29.88 -5.99 -33.70
CA ARG A 150 -28.43 -5.84 -33.81
C ARG A 150 -27.91 -4.58 -33.11
N LEU A 151 -28.63 -3.46 -33.21
CA LEU A 151 -28.30 -2.22 -32.51
C LEU A 151 -28.39 -2.37 -30.99
N GLU A 152 -29.43 -3.05 -30.49
CA GLU A 152 -29.57 -3.29 -29.06
C GLU A 152 -28.51 -4.28 -28.53
N THR A 153 -28.18 -5.31 -29.31
CA THR A 153 -27.04 -6.21 -29.03
C THR A 153 -25.72 -5.43 -28.96
N ALA A 154 -25.49 -4.48 -29.88
CA ALA A 154 -24.30 -3.64 -29.88
C ALA A 154 -24.24 -2.71 -28.66
N ARG A 155 -25.35 -2.10 -28.25
CA ARG A 155 -25.44 -1.29 -27.02
C ARG A 155 -25.15 -2.10 -25.76
N ALA A 156 -25.66 -3.33 -25.67
CA ALA A 156 -25.38 -4.23 -24.55
C ALA A 156 -23.88 -4.58 -24.47
N GLN A 157 -23.24 -4.83 -25.61
CA GLN A 157 -21.79 -5.05 -25.70
C GLN A 157 -20.99 -3.80 -25.33
N GLU A 158 -21.40 -2.62 -25.79
CA GLU A 158 -20.78 -1.33 -25.48
C GLU A 158 -20.85 -1.01 -23.97
N ALA A 159 -22.00 -1.27 -23.34
CA ALA A 159 -22.19 -1.12 -21.90
C ALA A 159 -21.31 -2.10 -21.09
N ALA A 160 -21.23 -3.37 -21.52
CA ALA A 160 -20.35 -4.37 -20.91
C ALA A 160 -18.86 -3.97 -21.03
N LEU A 161 -18.43 -3.51 -22.21
CA LEU A 161 -17.06 -3.03 -22.44
C LEU A 161 -16.71 -1.81 -21.57
N ARG A 162 -17.63 -0.85 -21.41
CA ARG A 162 -17.46 0.29 -20.47
C ARG A 162 -17.31 -0.19 -19.02
N SER A 163 -18.09 -1.17 -18.60
CA SER A 163 -18.00 -1.76 -17.26
C SER A 163 -16.64 -2.42 -17.02
N THR A 164 -16.19 -3.27 -17.96
CA THR A 164 -14.87 -3.91 -17.92
C THR A 164 -13.73 -2.91 -17.89
N LEU A 165 -13.79 -1.85 -18.70
CA LEU A 165 -12.78 -0.79 -18.73
C LEU A 165 -12.71 -0.02 -17.40
N SER A 166 -13.86 0.27 -16.79
CA SER A 166 -13.92 0.86 -15.44
C SER A 166 -13.29 -0.04 -14.38
N ALA A 167 -13.62 -1.34 -14.40
CA ALA A 167 -13.07 -2.33 -13.49
C ALA A 167 -11.55 -2.54 -13.67
N LEU A 168 -11.04 -2.46 -14.90
CA LEU A 168 -9.60 -2.52 -15.18
C LEU A 168 -8.87 -1.27 -14.68
N ASN A 169 -9.43 -0.08 -14.85
CA ASN A 169 -8.84 1.16 -14.32
C ASN A 169 -8.79 1.15 -12.77
N ALA A 170 -9.83 0.63 -12.11
CA ALA A 170 -9.84 0.47 -10.65
C ALA A 170 -8.78 -0.54 -10.17
N GLN A 171 -8.59 -1.65 -10.88
CA GLN A 171 -7.53 -2.62 -10.60
C GLN A 171 -6.14 -2.01 -10.82
N ALA A 172 -5.92 -1.28 -11.91
CA ALA A 172 -4.64 -0.62 -12.19
C ALA A 172 -4.26 0.37 -11.09
N ALA A 173 -5.20 1.24 -10.66
CA ALA A 173 -4.98 2.16 -9.55
C ALA A 173 -4.67 1.43 -8.23
N SER A 174 -5.32 0.30 -7.96
CA SER A 174 -5.05 -0.54 -6.79
C SER A 174 -3.66 -1.19 -6.84
N LEU A 175 -3.22 -1.67 -8.02
CA LEU A 175 -1.86 -2.21 -8.19
C LEU A 175 -0.79 -1.13 -8.05
N THR A 176 -1.01 0.09 -8.56
CA THR A 176 -0.09 1.22 -8.36
C THR A 176 0.03 1.59 -6.87
N ALA A 177 -1.07 1.60 -6.13
CA ALA A 177 -1.04 1.84 -4.68
C ALA A 177 -0.30 0.72 -3.91
N GLN A 178 -0.50 -0.55 -4.29
CA GLN A 178 0.21 -1.69 -3.72
C GLN A 178 1.72 -1.68 -4.04
N ALA A 179 2.10 -1.21 -5.23
CA ALA A 179 3.50 -1.03 -5.60
C ALA A 179 4.19 0.05 -4.75
N ALA A 180 3.51 1.18 -4.51
CA ALA A 180 4.03 2.24 -3.63
C ALA A 180 4.21 1.75 -2.17
N ASP A 181 3.23 1.04 -1.59
CA ASP A 181 3.38 0.40 -0.26
C ASP A 181 4.59 -0.55 -0.22
N ALA A 182 4.80 -1.34 -1.28
CA ALA A 182 5.94 -2.25 -1.37
C ALA A 182 7.28 -1.50 -1.47
N GLU A 183 7.35 -0.39 -2.21
CA GLU A 183 8.55 0.45 -2.31
C GLU A 183 8.88 1.15 -0.98
N ASP A 184 7.88 1.76 -0.31
CA ASP A 184 8.03 2.37 1.02
C ASP A 184 8.53 1.34 2.05
N ARG A 185 7.97 0.12 2.02
CA ARG A 185 8.38 -0.97 2.93
C ARG A 185 9.77 -1.51 2.62
N ILE A 186 10.20 -1.52 1.36
CA ILE A 186 11.58 -1.85 0.98
C ILE A 186 12.55 -0.78 1.48
N GLN A 187 12.19 0.51 1.40
CA GLN A 187 13.05 1.58 1.90
C GLN A 187 13.14 1.55 3.43
N ALA A 188 12.01 1.41 4.13
CA ALA A 188 11.99 1.25 5.58
C ALA A 188 12.80 0.03 6.08
N ALA A 189 12.82 -1.07 5.30
CA ALA A 189 13.65 -2.23 5.60
C ALA A 189 15.16 -1.93 5.46
N ARG A 190 15.58 -1.18 4.44
CA ARG A 190 16.97 -0.74 4.24
C ARG A 190 17.44 0.22 5.34
N ASP A 191 16.59 1.17 5.73
CA ASP A 191 16.90 2.13 6.79
C ASP A 191 17.06 1.41 8.15
N ALA A 192 16.24 0.37 8.39
CA ALA A 192 16.38 -0.51 9.54
C ALA A 192 17.65 -1.39 9.48
N GLU A 193 18.02 -1.90 8.31
CA GLU A 193 19.25 -2.68 8.07
C GLU A 193 20.50 -1.83 8.37
N ALA A 194 20.62 -0.64 7.79
CA ALA A 194 21.72 0.29 8.08
C ALA A 194 21.79 0.69 9.57
N THR A 195 20.63 0.84 10.23
CA THR A 195 20.56 1.08 11.69
C THR A 195 21.07 -0.12 12.50
N LEU A 196 20.84 -1.35 12.04
CA LEU A 196 21.34 -2.57 12.68
C LEU A 196 22.85 -2.76 12.45
N GLU A 197 23.36 -2.44 11.26
CA GLU A 197 24.81 -2.44 10.99
C GLU A 197 25.54 -1.44 11.88
N GLN A 198 25.05 -0.21 12.00
CA GLN A 198 25.63 0.80 12.89
C GLN A 198 25.66 0.31 14.35
N ARG A 199 24.55 -0.27 14.84
CA ARG A 199 24.49 -0.85 16.19
C ARG A 199 25.44 -2.02 16.37
N GLN A 200 25.60 -2.88 15.35
CA GLN A 200 26.56 -3.98 15.39
C GLN A 200 28.00 -3.47 15.50
N GLN A 201 28.35 -2.41 14.76
CA GLN A 201 29.69 -1.82 14.85
C GLN A 201 29.94 -1.20 16.23
N SER A 202 29.02 -0.37 16.74
CA SER A 202 29.16 0.21 18.09
C SER A 202 29.24 -0.86 19.19
N ALA A 203 28.59 -2.01 19.02
CA ALA A 203 28.70 -3.14 19.95
C ALA A 203 30.10 -3.81 19.89
N ARG A 204 30.71 -3.93 18.70
CA ARG A 204 32.11 -4.41 18.55
C ARG A 204 33.10 -3.43 19.18
N ASP A 205 32.92 -2.14 18.94
CA ASP A 205 33.81 -1.09 19.49
C ASP A 205 33.76 -1.09 21.02
N ALA A 206 32.55 -1.18 21.61
CA ALA A 206 32.37 -1.32 23.05
C ALA A 206 32.97 -2.62 23.62
N GLN A 207 32.88 -3.75 22.90
CA GLN A 207 33.56 -4.99 23.31
C GLN A 207 35.09 -4.80 23.36
N ALA A 208 35.69 -4.18 22.34
CA ALA A 208 37.12 -3.92 22.30
C ALA A 208 37.59 -3.00 23.45
N GLU A 209 36.79 -2.00 23.82
CA GLU A 209 37.09 -1.16 24.99
C GLU A 209 36.95 -1.92 26.32
N ILE A 210 35.97 -2.83 26.45
CA ILE A 210 35.84 -3.71 27.62
C ILE A 210 37.06 -4.65 27.73
N GLU A 211 37.52 -5.23 26.63
CA GLU A 211 38.72 -6.10 26.60
C GLU A 211 40.00 -5.32 26.96
N SER A 212 40.19 -4.13 26.39
CA SER A 212 41.27 -3.20 26.76
C SER A 212 41.22 -2.81 28.25
N THR A 213 40.02 -2.54 28.77
CA THR A 213 39.82 -2.19 30.19
C THR A 213 40.11 -3.38 31.11
N ARG A 214 39.71 -4.60 30.72
CA ARG A 214 40.05 -5.84 31.42
C ARG A 214 41.57 -6.04 31.48
N ALA A 215 42.27 -5.87 30.36
CA ALA A 215 43.74 -5.98 30.32
C ALA A 215 44.43 -4.95 31.22
N ARG A 216 43.98 -3.68 31.20
CA ARG A 216 44.45 -2.62 32.11
C ARG A 216 44.24 -2.97 33.58
N LEU A 217 43.06 -3.48 33.94
CA LEU A 217 42.74 -3.91 35.30
C LEU A 217 43.58 -5.12 35.75
N GLN A 218 43.80 -6.11 34.88
CA GLN A 218 44.66 -7.26 35.17
C GLN A 218 46.11 -6.83 35.42
N ALA A 219 46.65 -5.91 34.62
CA ALA A 219 47.98 -5.34 34.83
C ALA A 219 48.08 -4.53 36.15
N ALA A 220 47.03 -3.78 36.50
CA ALA A 220 46.96 -3.07 37.78
C ALA A 220 46.93 -4.03 38.99
N VAL A 221 46.15 -5.11 38.93
CA VAL A 221 46.09 -6.14 39.98
C VAL A 221 47.43 -6.87 40.13
N ALA A 222 48.13 -7.16 39.03
CA ALA A 222 49.47 -7.74 39.06
C ALA A 222 50.48 -6.80 39.75
N ARG A 223 50.47 -5.51 39.40
CA ARG A 223 51.33 -4.49 40.01
C ARG A 223 51.03 -4.30 41.50
N LEU A 224 49.76 -4.24 41.90
CA LEU A 224 49.36 -4.14 43.30
C LEU A 224 49.75 -5.38 44.10
N SER A 225 49.69 -6.57 43.50
CA SER A 225 50.17 -7.81 44.13
C SER A 225 51.68 -7.78 44.36
N GLN A 226 52.46 -7.38 43.35
CA GLN A 226 53.91 -7.22 43.47
C GLN A 226 54.28 -6.17 44.53
N GLN A 227 53.54 -5.06 44.62
CA GLN A 227 53.74 -4.03 45.66
C GLN A 227 53.41 -4.54 47.06
N ARG A 228 52.32 -5.32 47.22
CA ARG A 228 51.99 -6.01 48.48
C ARG A 228 53.12 -6.95 48.91
N ASP A 229 53.65 -7.75 47.98
CA ASP A 229 54.65 -8.76 48.30
C ASP A 229 55.98 -8.10 48.70
N ALA A 230 56.42 -7.07 47.98
CA ALA A 230 57.56 -6.24 48.39
C ALA A 230 57.36 -5.59 49.77
N LEU A 231 56.17 -5.05 50.06
CA LEU A 231 55.85 -4.47 51.38
C LEU A 231 55.82 -5.54 52.50
N VAL A 232 55.50 -6.79 52.19
CA VAL A 232 55.56 -7.92 53.13
C VAL A 232 57.01 -8.31 53.42
N ASP A 233 57.88 -8.32 52.41
CA ASP A 233 59.31 -8.58 52.57
C ASP A 233 60.03 -7.45 53.32
N ASP A 234 59.76 -6.19 52.98
CA ASP A 234 60.24 -5.01 53.70
C ASP A 234 59.81 -5.03 55.18
N ALA A 235 58.55 -5.39 55.46
CA ALA A 235 58.05 -5.52 56.83
C ALA A 235 58.69 -6.69 57.59
N GLN A 236 59.08 -7.78 56.92
CA GLN A 236 59.87 -8.85 57.52
C GLN A 236 61.31 -8.42 57.82
N ALA A 237 61.96 -7.75 56.86
CA ALA A 237 63.32 -7.22 57.01
C ALA A 237 63.39 -6.19 58.15
N ALA A 238 62.43 -5.26 58.24
CA ALA A 238 62.34 -4.30 59.33
C ALA A 238 62.14 -4.97 60.71
N ARG A 239 61.32 -6.03 60.79
CA ARG A 239 61.18 -6.84 62.02
C ARG A 239 62.48 -7.54 62.41
N ALA A 240 63.22 -8.09 61.44
CA ALA A 240 64.52 -8.69 61.68
C ALA A 240 65.57 -7.66 62.17
N GLN A 241 65.58 -6.45 61.60
CA GLN A 241 66.41 -5.35 62.08
C GLN A 241 66.07 -4.94 63.52
N VAL A 242 64.78 -4.84 63.86
CA VAL A 242 64.34 -4.56 65.24
C VAL A 242 64.74 -5.68 66.21
N GLN A 243 64.64 -6.95 65.80
CA GLN A 243 65.13 -8.08 66.61
C GLN A 243 66.66 -8.06 66.79
N ALA A 244 67.42 -7.68 65.76
CA ALA A 244 68.87 -7.53 65.84
C ALA A 244 69.29 -6.37 66.76
N LEU A 245 68.60 -5.22 66.68
CA LEU A 245 68.77 -4.09 67.61
C LEU A 245 68.42 -4.47 69.05
N HIS A 246 67.39 -5.29 69.26
CA HIS A 246 67.11 -5.90 70.57
C HIS A 246 68.16 -6.93 71.02
N GLY A 247 68.91 -7.54 70.09
CA GLY A 247 70.13 -8.29 70.39
C GLY A 247 71.22 -7.37 70.93
N VAL A 248 71.68 -6.43 70.09
CA VAL A 248 72.75 -5.47 70.40
C VAL A 248 72.50 -4.71 71.71
N THR A 249 71.26 -4.31 71.99
CA THR A 249 70.93 -3.63 73.26
C THR A 249 70.99 -4.54 74.49
N ARG A 250 70.70 -5.85 74.38
CA ARG A 250 70.96 -6.82 75.45
C ARG A 250 72.46 -7.05 75.63
N ASP A 251 73.21 -7.19 74.55
CA ASP A 251 74.66 -7.41 74.59
C ASP A 251 75.38 -6.20 75.21
N LEU A 252 74.95 -4.99 74.86
CA LEU A 252 75.46 -3.75 75.46
C LEU A 252 75.10 -3.64 76.95
N ALA A 253 73.89 -4.04 77.35
CA ALA A 253 73.50 -4.09 78.76
C ALA A 253 74.32 -5.12 79.56
N ALA A 254 74.59 -6.29 78.98
CA ALA A 254 75.46 -7.30 79.58
C ALA A 254 76.92 -6.83 79.70
N LEU A 255 77.44 -6.12 78.69
CA LEU A 255 78.77 -5.51 78.71
C LEU A 255 78.87 -4.40 79.77
N LEU A 256 77.83 -3.57 79.93
CA LEU A 256 77.75 -2.54 80.97
C LEU A 256 77.71 -3.15 82.37
N ALA A 257 76.90 -4.21 82.58
CA ALA A 257 76.87 -4.94 83.84
C ALA A 257 78.25 -5.54 84.18
N ARG A 258 78.93 -6.15 83.20
CA ARG A 258 80.29 -6.70 83.38
C ARG A 258 81.33 -5.63 83.68
N ARG A 259 81.26 -4.47 83.02
CA ARG A 259 82.09 -3.30 83.34
C ARG A 259 81.84 -2.74 84.74
N SER A 260 80.62 -2.88 85.27
CA SER A 260 80.32 -2.48 86.65
C SER A 260 80.95 -3.43 87.67
N ASP A 261 80.99 -4.73 87.37
CA ASP A 261 81.63 -5.78 88.18
C ASP A 261 83.17 -5.65 88.17
N ASP A 262 83.74 -5.37 86.99
CA ASP A 262 85.16 -4.99 86.82
C ASP A 262 85.52 -3.76 87.68
N LEU A 263 84.65 -2.74 87.69
CA LEU A 263 84.86 -1.50 88.44
C LEU A 263 84.80 -1.71 89.97
N GLN A 264 83.83 -2.46 90.48
CA GLN A 264 83.78 -2.82 91.91
C GLN A 264 85.03 -3.60 92.34
N THR A 265 85.53 -4.49 91.48
CA THR A 265 86.77 -5.24 91.72
C THR A 265 88.02 -4.34 91.76
N ILE A 266 88.04 -3.26 90.96
CA ILE A 266 89.12 -2.25 91.00
C ILE A 266 89.00 -1.37 92.26
N GLU A 267 87.80 -0.96 92.64
CA GLU A 267 87.54 -0.13 93.81
C GLU A 267 87.94 -0.85 95.12
N ALA A 268 87.67 -2.16 95.20
CA ALA A 268 88.14 -3.03 96.28
C ALA A 268 89.68 -3.16 96.37
N ARG A 269 90.43 -2.94 95.27
CA ARG A 269 91.91 -2.92 95.27
C ARG A 269 92.50 -1.56 95.67
N ILE A 270 91.74 -0.47 95.59
CA ILE A 270 92.23 0.86 95.96
C ILE A 270 92.22 1.01 97.49
N SER A 271 91.20 0.50 98.17
CA SER A 271 91.04 0.61 99.62
C SER A 271 92.16 -0.05 100.46
N SER A 272 92.90 -1.01 99.91
CA SER A 272 93.93 -1.77 100.63
C SER A 272 95.30 -1.08 100.78
N THR A 273 95.48 0.14 100.26
CA THR A 273 96.83 0.65 99.91
C THR A 273 97.22 1.97 100.61
N GLN A 274 96.49 2.44 101.64
CA GLN A 274 96.56 3.85 102.05
C GLN A 274 96.60 4.13 103.58
N GLN A 275 97.52 3.49 104.32
CA GLN A 275 97.87 3.86 105.70
C GLN A 275 99.39 3.76 105.98
N VAL A 276 99.85 4.46 107.04
CA VAL A 276 101.22 4.52 107.63
C VAL A 276 102.23 5.50 106.99
N SER A 277 102.54 6.59 107.73
CA SER A 277 103.81 7.36 107.72
C SER A 277 103.77 8.42 108.85
N GLY A 278 104.84 8.63 109.63
CA GLY A 278 104.76 9.58 110.75
C GLY A 278 105.99 9.88 111.64
N LEU A 279 107.19 9.33 111.40
CA LEU A 279 108.41 9.72 112.15
C LEU A 279 109.31 10.67 111.33
N ALA A 280 109.88 11.67 112.01
CA ALA A 280 110.80 12.64 111.43
C ALA A 280 112.26 12.24 111.67
N LEU A 281 112.94 11.81 110.60
CA LEU A 281 114.33 11.32 110.63
C LEU A 281 115.35 12.46 110.85
N ALA A 282 116.60 12.10 111.20
CA ALA A 282 117.75 12.98 111.38
C ALA A 282 117.70 14.01 112.53
N THR A 283 116.61 14.12 113.28
CA THR A 283 116.57 14.93 114.51
C THR A 283 117.15 14.19 115.72
N ALA A 284 117.70 14.94 116.67
CA ALA A 284 118.12 14.44 117.97
C ALA A 284 116.97 14.57 118.99
N TYR A 285 116.94 13.65 119.94
CA TYR A 285 115.96 13.57 121.01
C TYR A 285 116.68 13.34 122.35
N ALA A 286 116.12 13.82 123.45
CA ALA A 286 116.76 13.79 124.77
C ALA A 286 115.83 13.30 125.87
N HIS A 287 116.40 12.57 126.82
CA HIS A 287 115.81 12.23 128.11
C HIS A 287 116.90 12.38 129.18
N ASP A 288 116.73 13.36 130.09
CA ASP A 288 117.74 13.77 131.08
C ASP A 288 119.17 13.91 130.52
N ASN A 289 120.02 12.92 130.81
CA ASN A 289 121.44 12.89 130.49
C ASN A 289 121.73 11.98 129.27
N ILE A 290 120.70 11.48 128.59
CA ILE A 290 120.80 10.60 127.43
C ILE A 290 120.27 11.36 126.20
N ARG A 291 121.06 11.41 125.13
CA ARG A 291 120.59 11.87 123.81
C ARG A 291 120.62 10.73 122.82
N ILE A 292 119.51 10.50 122.12
CA ILE A 292 119.37 9.58 121.00
C ILE A 292 119.27 10.40 119.71
N ARG A 293 119.86 9.93 118.61
CA ARG A 293 119.64 10.46 117.26
C ARG A 293 119.45 9.30 116.29
N PHE A 294 118.42 9.40 115.45
CA PHE A 294 118.11 8.42 114.40
C PHE A 294 118.53 8.99 113.03
N ALA A 295 119.35 8.25 112.30
CA ALA A 295 119.76 8.61 110.95
C ALA A 295 118.84 7.96 109.88
N PRO A 296 118.71 8.55 108.67
CA PRO A 296 117.80 8.04 107.64
C PRO A 296 118.20 6.71 106.99
N ASP A 297 119.42 6.27 107.22
CA ASP A 297 120.02 5.01 106.75
C ASP A 297 119.69 3.80 107.64
N GLY A 298 119.05 4.02 108.80
CA GLY A 298 118.76 2.99 109.78
C GLY A 298 119.75 2.94 110.96
N ALA A 299 120.77 3.80 111.00
CA ALA A 299 121.69 3.85 112.15
C ALA A 299 121.14 4.75 113.29
N PHE A 300 121.42 4.40 114.54
CA PHE A 300 121.18 5.25 115.71
C PHE A 300 122.46 5.55 116.50
N THR A 301 122.42 6.63 117.27
CA THR A 301 123.48 7.00 118.22
C THR A 301 122.85 7.41 119.54
N MET A 302 123.21 6.73 120.62
CA MET A 302 122.82 7.06 121.99
C MET A 302 124.05 7.49 122.80
N ARG A 303 124.05 8.69 123.40
CA ARG A 303 125.18 9.16 124.22
C ARG A 303 124.73 9.68 125.58
N ASN A 304 125.43 9.24 126.62
CA ASN A 304 125.29 9.81 127.96
C ASN A 304 126.16 11.07 128.08
N THR A 305 125.52 12.24 128.22
CA THR A 305 126.20 13.54 128.25
C THR A 305 127.02 13.76 129.53
N ARG A 306 126.68 13.08 130.63
CA ARG A 306 127.33 13.22 131.94
C ARG A 306 128.59 12.36 132.09
N THR A 307 128.61 11.17 131.47
CA THR A 307 129.78 10.26 131.53
C THR A 307 130.59 10.19 130.24
N GLY A 308 130.12 10.81 129.16
CA GLY A 308 130.76 10.78 127.83
C GLY A 308 130.60 9.45 127.08
N ARG A 309 130.12 8.39 127.75
CA ARG A 309 129.92 7.03 127.21
C ARG A 309 128.86 7.05 126.11
N ALA A 310 129.07 6.28 125.04
CA ALA A 310 128.21 6.23 123.87
C ALA A 310 127.99 4.80 123.36
N VAL A 311 126.83 4.58 122.75
CA VAL A 311 126.43 3.37 122.02
C VAL A 311 125.94 3.78 120.64
N THR A 312 126.28 3.01 119.63
CA THR A 312 125.82 3.15 118.24
C THR A 312 125.40 1.79 117.72
N GLY A 313 124.38 1.72 116.88
CA GLY A 313 123.95 0.50 116.23
C GLY A 313 122.89 0.81 115.19
N ASP A 314 122.10 -0.19 114.83
CA ASP A 314 121.00 -0.06 113.88
C ASP A 314 119.65 -0.02 114.60
N TYR A 315 118.65 0.59 114.00
CA TYR A 315 117.27 0.58 114.46
C TYR A 315 116.31 0.23 113.33
N THR A 316 115.24 -0.50 113.65
CA THR A 316 114.14 -0.77 112.73
C THR A 316 112.81 -0.37 113.35
N LEU A 317 111.92 0.18 112.53
CA LEU A 317 110.58 0.62 112.90
C LEU A 317 109.55 -0.30 112.23
N SER A 318 108.75 -1.01 113.02
CA SER A 318 107.71 -1.91 112.50
C SER A 318 106.52 -1.96 113.43
N ALA A 319 105.31 -1.84 112.90
CA ALA A 319 104.04 -2.01 113.62
C ALA A 319 103.86 -1.23 114.95
N GLY A 320 104.57 -0.11 115.14
CA GLY A 320 104.55 0.66 116.40
C GLY A 320 105.57 0.20 117.45
N GLN A 321 106.46 -0.72 117.10
CA GLN A 321 107.63 -1.11 117.89
C GLN A 321 108.90 -0.56 117.22
N ILE A 322 109.90 -0.20 118.04
CA ILE A 322 111.26 0.09 117.59
C ILE A 322 112.21 -0.98 118.15
N THR A 323 112.99 -1.61 117.27
CA THR A 323 114.03 -2.57 117.66
C THR A 323 115.40 -1.93 117.43
N PHE A 324 116.20 -1.82 118.49
CA PHE A 324 117.62 -1.45 118.44
C PHE A 324 118.47 -2.72 118.40
N ASP A 325 119.35 -2.85 117.42
CA ASP A 325 120.19 -4.04 117.19
C ASP A 325 121.60 -3.65 116.70
N GLY A 326 122.49 -4.62 116.47
CA GLY A 326 123.81 -4.40 115.86
C GLY A 326 124.76 -3.51 116.68
N VAL A 327 124.51 -3.37 117.99
CA VAL A 327 125.15 -2.31 118.78
C VAL A 327 126.63 -2.53 119.08
N ALA A 328 127.36 -1.42 119.05
CA ALA A 328 128.76 -1.29 119.44
C ALA A 328 128.95 -0.06 120.34
N GLY A 329 130.00 -0.08 121.16
CA GLY A 329 130.26 0.94 122.18
C GLY A 329 129.97 0.43 123.58
N ASP A 330 129.57 1.33 124.47
CA ASP A 330 129.56 1.08 125.91
C ASP A 330 128.16 0.80 126.45
N THR A 331 127.71 -0.46 126.28
CA THR A 331 126.36 -0.93 126.59
C THR A 331 126.09 -1.17 128.08
N GLY A 332 127.13 -1.14 128.94
CA GLY A 332 126.98 -1.36 130.38
C GLY A 332 126.40 -2.74 130.72
N SER A 333 125.16 -2.78 131.18
CA SER A 333 124.40 -4.00 131.51
C SER A 333 123.18 -4.22 130.60
N ALA A 334 123.11 -3.51 129.46
CA ALA A 334 122.00 -3.64 128.52
C ALA A 334 122.16 -4.86 127.60
N ALA A 335 121.08 -5.63 127.46
CA ALA A 335 120.96 -6.70 126.48
C ALA A 335 120.41 -6.15 125.15
N PHE A 336 120.83 -6.77 124.04
CA PHE A 336 120.37 -6.42 122.68
C PHE A 336 120.16 -7.72 121.87
N PRO A 337 119.26 -7.74 120.86
CA PRO A 337 118.41 -6.64 120.41
C PRO A 337 117.39 -6.20 121.48
N MET A 338 117.16 -4.89 121.54
CA MET A 338 116.27 -4.23 122.51
C MET A 338 115.03 -3.73 121.79
N ARG A 339 113.84 -4.23 122.17
CA ARG A 339 112.56 -3.93 121.53
C ARG A 339 111.67 -3.12 122.43
N CYS A 340 111.37 -1.91 122.03
CA CYS A 340 110.53 -0.98 122.77
C CYS A 340 109.24 -0.73 122.01
N ALA A 341 108.10 -0.77 122.69
CA ALA A 341 106.88 -0.18 122.16
C ALA A 341 107.07 1.34 122.02
N LEU A 342 106.74 1.89 120.85
CA LEU A 342 107.03 3.26 120.46
C LEU A 342 105.74 4.09 120.38
N SER A 343 105.48 4.89 121.41
CA SER A 343 104.35 5.83 121.39
C SER A 343 104.82 7.19 120.86
N ILE A 344 104.53 7.47 119.58
CA ILE A 344 104.82 8.76 118.94
C ILE A 344 103.91 9.85 119.56
N ARG A 345 104.50 10.98 119.97
CA ARG A 345 103.81 12.18 120.44
C ARG A 345 104.11 13.36 119.50
N GLN A 346 103.46 14.52 119.71
CA GLN A 346 103.65 15.68 118.82
C GLN A 346 105.12 16.16 118.77
N ASP A 347 105.78 16.24 119.93
CA ASP A 347 107.14 16.81 120.05
C ASP A 347 108.21 15.78 120.46
N GLY A 348 107.93 14.48 120.32
CA GLY A 348 108.80 13.42 120.84
C GLY A 348 108.22 12.02 120.69
N PHE A 349 108.76 11.08 121.43
CA PHE A 349 108.22 9.72 121.58
C PHE A 349 108.47 9.20 122.99
N ALA A 350 107.63 8.26 123.42
CA ALA A 350 107.89 7.46 124.61
C ALA A 350 108.35 6.06 124.20
N LEU A 351 109.29 5.51 124.94
CA LEU A 351 109.62 4.08 124.92
C LEU A 351 108.95 3.41 126.11
N ALA A 352 108.28 2.28 125.85
CA ALA A 352 107.79 1.37 126.88
C ALA A 352 108.33 -0.04 126.61
N ASP A 353 108.55 -0.81 127.66
CA ASP A 353 108.87 -2.23 127.53
C ASP A 353 107.61 -3.07 127.29
N ASP A 354 107.75 -4.13 126.49
CA ASP A 354 106.64 -4.94 125.97
C ASP A 354 106.96 -6.45 126.04
N ASP A 355 108.22 -6.83 125.75
CA ASP A 355 108.69 -8.22 125.81
C ASP A 355 109.78 -8.49 126.88
N GLY A 356 110.12 -7.49 127.70
CA GLY A 356 111.16 -7.59 128.75
C GLY A 356 112.54 -7.13 128.29
N SER A 357 112.73 -6.84 127.00
CA SER A 357 114.05 -6.47 126.44
C SER A 357 114.36 -4.97 126.56
N CYS A 358 113.36 -4.11 126.76
CA CYS A 358 113.52 -2.66 126.84
C CYS A 358 113.40 -2.09 128.27
N ALA A 359 113.37 -2.93 129.31
CA ALA A 359 113.27 -2.55 130.72
C ALA A 359 114.26 -1.46 131.22
N LEU A 360 115.36 -1.19 130.50
CA LEU A 360 116.31 -0.10 130.80
C LEU A 360 115.92 1.28 130.24
N LEU A 361 115.00 1.33 129.29
CA LEU A 361 114.43 2.56 128.71
C LEU A 361 112.91 2.66 128.93
N ASP A 362 112.33 1.75 129.73
CA ASP A 362 110.89 1.75 130.03
C ASP A 362 110.46 3.06 130.70
N GLY A 363 109.34 3.60 130.24
CA GLY A 363 108.83 4.91 130.67
C GLY A 363 109.69 6.11 130.27
N MET A 364 110.74 5.96 129.46
CA MET A 364 111.58 7.10 129.04
C MET A 364 110.90 7.92 127.93
N ASP A 365 110.56 9.14 128.28
CA ASP A 365 110.02 10.16 127.38
C ASP A 365 111.16 10.95 126.70
N PHE A 366 111.36 10.71 125.41
CA PHE A 366 112.35 11.38 124.58
C PHE A 366 111.71 12.54 123.81
N THR A 367 111.87 13.76 124.32
CA THR A 367 111.46 14.99 123.62
C THR A 367 112.48 15.35 122.55
N ARG A 368 112.07 16.06 121.48
CA ARG A 368 113.00 16.55 120.46
C ARG A 368 113.97 17.53 121.12
N ALA A 369 115.27 17.25 121.01
CA ALA A 369 116.30 18.09 121.57
C ALA A 369 116.49 19.31 120.65
N GLU A 370 116.32 20.52 121.20
CA GLU A 370 116.85 21.72 120.56
C GLU A 370 118.38 21.61 120.46
N GLY A 371 118.92 21.91 119.28
CA GLY A 371 120.29 21.59 118.86
C GLY A 371 121.18 22.81 118.72
#